data_AF-A0A7Y9SQP0-F1
#
_entry.id   AF-A0A7Y9SQP0-F1
#
_cell.length_a   1.000
_cell.length_b   1.000
_cell.length_c   1.000
_cell.angle_alpha   90.00
_cell.angle_beta   90.00
_cell.angle_gamma   90.00
#
_symmetry.space_group_name_H-M   'P 1'
#
loop_
_entity.id
_entity.type
_entity.pdbx_description
1 polymer ?
#
loop_
_entity_poly.entity_id
_entity_poly.type
_entity_poly.pdbx_seq_one_letter_code
_entity_poly.pdbx_strand_id
1 'polypeptide(L)' 'MIRNFVDKEADKIWQGTPSRRLPADIQAVARRKLRMLNSAATLDDLRVPPAIAWKR' A
#
# COMPACT_ATOMS: atom_id res chain seq x y z
N MET A 1 5.37 -0.94 -10.91
CA MET A 1 5.54 0.54 -10.94
C MET A 1 4.19 1.25 -10.97
N ILE A 2 3.88 2.07 -9.97
CA ILE A 2 2.64 2.84 -9.90
C ILE A 2 2.77 4.07 -10.80
N ARG A 3 1.75 4.33 -11.63
CA ARG A 3 1.76 5.46 -12.59
C ARG A 3 0.90 6.64 -12.14
N ASN A 4 -0.20 6.38 -11.44
CA ASN A 4 -1.13 7.40 -10.97
C ASN A 4 -1.93 6.89 -9.77
N PHE A 5 -2.64 7.82 -9.11
CA PHE A 5 -3.55 7.56 -8.01
C PHE A 5 -4.88 8.25 -8.28
N VAL A 6 -5.99 7.53 -8.10
CA VAL A 6 -7.34 8.11 -8.13
C VAL A 6 -7.68 8.73 -6.76
N ASP A 7 -7.24 8.09 -5.68
CA ASP A 7 -7.46 8.58 -4.32
C ASP A 7 -6.34 9.54 -3.88
N LYS A 8 -6.74 10.73 -3.43
CA LYS A 8 -5.81 11.79 -3.02
C LYS A 8 -5.08 11.46 -1.72
N GLU A 9 -5.65 10.64 -0.84
CA GLU A 9 -4.99 10.27 0.42
C GLU A 9 -3.93 9.19 0.18
N ALA A 10 -4.17 8.25 -0.73
CA ALA A 10 -3.18 7.28 -1.20
C ALA A 10 -1.95 7.96 -1.83
N ASP A 11 -2.17 8.99 -2.66
CA ASP A 11 -1.06 9.77 -3.24
C ASP A 11 -0.27 10.51 -2.15
N LYS A 12 -0.92 11.19 -1.21
CA LYS A 12 -0.23 11.83 -0.06
C LYS A 12 0.62 10.84 0.71
N ILE A 13 0.06 9.67 1.07
CA ILE A 13 0.77 8.61 1.79
C ILE A 13 1.97 8.12 0.98
N TRP A 14 1.82 7.98 -0.35
CA TRP A 14 2.90 7.60 -1.25
C TRP A 14 4.04 8.62 -1.25
N GLN A 15 3.72 9.91 -1.34
CA GLN A 15 4.68 11.03 -1.25
C GLN A 15 5.28 11.20 0.16
N GLY A 16 4.85 10.41 1.14
CA GLY A 16 5.32 10.51 2.52
C GLY A 16 4.70 11.64 3.32
N THR A 17 3.63 12.26 2.81
CA THR A 17 2.84 13.26 3.52
C THR A 17 1.73 12.58 4.33
N PRO A 18 1.61 12.83 5.64
CA PRO A 18 0.53 12.26 6.43
C PRO A 18 -0.85 12.70 5.95
N SER A 19 -1.76 11.75 5.80
CA SER A 19 -3.19 12.01 5.67
C SER A 19 -3.75 12.49 7.00
N ARG A 20 -4.57 13.54 6.99
CA ARG A 20 -5.36 13.96 8.16
C ARG A 20 -6.67 13.19 8.29
N ARG A 21 -7.05 12.42 7.27
CA ARG A 21 -8.33 11.70 7.17
C ARG A 21 -8.21 10.25 7.65
N LEU A 22 -7.01 9.69 7.64
CA LEU A 22 -6.76 8.29 7.99
C LEU A 22 -5.99 8.18 9.31
N PRO A 23 -6.32 7.22 10.19
CA PRO A 23 -5.51 6.86 11.34
C PRO A 23 -4.06 6.53 10.97
N ALA A 24 -3.11 6.85 11.86
CA ALA A 24 -1.67 6.73 11.59
C ALA A 24 -1.21 5.29 11.30
N ASP A 25 -1.80 4.31 12.00
CA ASP A 25 -1.56 2.88 11.80
C ASP A 25 -2.00 2.42 10.40
N ILE A 26 -3.17 2.88 9.94
CA ILE A 26 -3.67 2.60 8.59
C ILE A 26 -2.73 3.20 7.54
N GLN A 27 -2.23 4.42 7.75
CA GLN A 27 -1.30 5.06 6.83
C GLN A 27 0.03 4.29 6.70
N ALA A 28 0.56 3.77 7.81
CA ALA A 28 1.77 2.96 7.82
C ALA A 28 1.58 1.66 7.01
N VAL A 29 0.45 0.98 7.21
CA VAL A 29 0.09 -0.24 6.46
C VAL A 29 -0.11 0.07 4.98
N ALA A 30 -0.83 1.16 4.65
CA ALA A 30 -1.06 1.59 3.28
C ALA A 30 0.26 1.87 2.56
N ARG A 31 1.18 2.64 3.17
CA ARG A 31 2.51 2.93 2.59
C ARG A 31 3.32 1.67 2.33
N ARG A 32 3.24 0.67 3.22
CA ARG A 32 3.90 -0.63 2.99
C ARG A 32 3.32 -1.33 1.76
N LYS A 33 1.99 -1.42 1.67
CA LYS A 33 1.29 -2.06 0.54
C LYS A 33 1.55 -1.35 -0.79
N LEU A 34 1.54 -0.02 -0.82
CA LEU A 34 1.85 0.76 -2.02
C LEU A 34 3.28 0.49 -2.51
N ARG A 35 4.26 0.38 -1.61
CA ARG A 35 5.63 0.00 -1.99
C ARG A 35 5.69 -1.40 -2.60
N MET A 36 4.96 -2.36 -2.05
CA MET A 36 4.86 -3.71 -2.62
C MET A 36 4.28 -3.68 -4.03
N LEU A 37 3.17 -2.96 -4.25
CA LEU A 37 2.58 -2.77 -5.58
C LEU A 37 3.54 -2.09 -6.56
N ASN A 38 4.32 -1.12 -6.09
CA ASN A 38 5.29 -0.44 -6.94
C ASN A 38 6.44 -1.35 -7.36
N SER A 39 6.90 -2.22 -6.44
CA SER A 39 8.02 -3.14 -6.65
C SER A 39 7.67 -4.42 -7.40
N ALA A 40 6.39 -4.79 -7.50
CA ALA A 40 5.97 -5.98 -8.23
C ALA A 40 6.33 -5.87 -9.72
N ALA A 41 6.98 -6.90 -10.24
CA ALA A 41 7.32 -7.08 -11.65
C ALA A 41 6.20 -7.83 -12.38
N THR A 42 5.56 -8.77 -11.69
CA THR A 42 4.45 -9.58 -12.19
C THR A 42 3.27 -9.59 -11.21
N LEU A 43 2.08 -10.00 -11.67
CA LEU A 43 0.92 -10.13 -10.79
C LEU A 43 1.10 -11.23 -9.74
N ASP A 44 1.90 -12.25 -10.04
CA ASP A 44 2.15 -13.35 -9.10
C ASP A 44 2.99 -12.91 -7.90
N ASP A 45 3.79 -11.84 -8.01
CA ASP A 45 4.51 -11.23 -6.89
C ASP A 45 3.56 -10.72 -5.80
N LEU A 46 2.32 -10.40 -6.18
CA LEU A 46 1.26 -9.94 -5.28
C LEU A 46 0.42 -11.09 -4.71
N ARG A 47 0.66 -12.33 -5.18
CA ARG A 47 -0.09 -13.53 -4.81
C ARG A 47 0.38 -14.14 -3.48
N VAL A 48 1.54 -13.73 -2.98
CA VAL A 48 2.06 -14.13 -1.65
C VAL A 48 1.22 -13.45 -0.57
N PRO A 49 0.72 -14.15 0.46
CA PRO A 49 -0.16 -13.56 1.48
C PRO A 49 0.68 -12.75 2.48
N PRO A 50 0.68 -11.40 2.44
CA PRO A 50 1.50 -10.61 3.33
C PRO A 50 0.59 -10.03 4.41
N ALA A 51 0.52 -10.74 5.54
CA ALA A 51 -0.09 -10.37 6.84
C ALA A 51 -1.39 -11.09 7.26
N ILE A 52 -1.93 -12.02 6.48
CA ILE A 52 -3.01 -12.89 6.98
C ILE A 52 -2.52 -14.31 6.81
N ALA A 53 -1.88 -14.83 7.85
CA ALA A 53 -1.87 -16.27 8.05
C ALA A 53 -3.34 -16.70 8.02
N TRP A 54 -3.73 -17.42 6.97
CA TRP A 54 -4.94 -18.22 7.02
C TRP A 54 -4.70 -19.22 8.14
N LYS A 55 -5.14 -18.87 9.36
CA LYS A 55 -5.23 -19.84 10.44
C LYS A 55 -6.21 -20.90 9.93
N ARG A 56 -5.65 -22.05 9.56
CA ARG A 56 -6.37 -23.30 9.69
C ARG A 56 -6.75 -23.50 11.15
#